data_AF-A0A536X693-F1
#
_entry.id   AF-A0A536X693-F1
#
_cell.length_a   1.000
_cell.length_b   1.000
_cell.length_c   1.000
_cell.angle_alpha   90.00
_cell.angle_beta   90.00
_cell.angle_gamma   90.00
#
_symmetry.space_group_name_H-M   'P 1'
#
loop_
_entity.id
_entity.type
_entity.pdbx_description
1 polymer ?
#
loop_
_entity_poly.entity_id
_entity_poly.type
_entity_poly.pdbx_seq_one_letter_code
_entity_poly.pdbx_strand_id
1 'polypeptide(L)'
;MRPSFAMGAIFAIAAWIAVDARWQLSLFTNLQLTAGKYAGKTIDEKHRVAEDARIYQVAETIRRGLPNGVTKVTLVSDLADTELFVGKLRYYLFPLWLQAKPDPIDPRAVLAIVESKNSSLDAAAGKFKLAQGPSLDVETLVDDPLVRVVRVR
;
A
#
# COMPACT_ATOMS: atom_id res chain seq x y z
N MET A 1 -40.24 -22.56 -37.93
CA MET A 1 -38.91 -21.89 -37.85
C MET A 1 -38.14 -22.27 -39.11
N ARG A 2 -37.60 -21.33 -39.91
CA ARG A 2 -36.82 -21.72 -41.10
C ARG A 2 -35.56 -22.47 -40.65
N PRO A 3 -35.15 -23.57 -41.32
CA PRO A 3 -34.02 -24.40 -40.89
C PRO A 3 -32.70 -23.63 -40.74
N SER A 4 -32.53 -22.52 -41.47
CA SER A 4 -31.39 -21.61 -41.33
C SER A 4 -31.30 -20.93 -39.96
N PHE A 5 -32.44 -20.58 -39.34
CA PHE A 5 -32.45 -19.98 -37.99
C PHE A 5 -32.12 -21.00 -36.91
N ALA A 6 -32.58 -22.25 -37.05
CA ALA A 6 -32.25 -23.31 -36.10
C ALA A 6 -30.75 -23.60 -36.09
N MET A 7 -30.13 -23.66 -37.28
CA MET A 7 -28.69 -23.86 -37.39
C MET A 7 -27.89 -22.68 -36.80
N GLY A 8 -28.31 -21.45 -37.08
CA GLY A 8 -27.70 -20.25 -36.49
C GLY A 8 -27.79 -20.23 -34.97
N ALA A 9 -28.92 -20.62 -34.40
CA ALA A 9 -29.10 -20.72 -32.95
C ALA A 9 -28.18 -21.78 -32.32
N ILE A 10 -28.03 -22.94 -32.96
CA ILE A 10 -27.12 -24.00 -32.49
C ILE A 10 -25.67 -23.50 -32.45
N PHE A 11 -25.19 -22.84 -33.51
CA PHE A 11 -23.84 -22.28 -33.53
C PHE A 11 -23.64 -21.20 -32.47
N ALA A 12 -24.62 -20.32 -32.28
CA ALA A 12 -24.56 -19.28 -31.25
C ALA A 12 -24.48 -19.88 -29.85
N ILE A 13 -25.30 -20.89 -29.55
CA ILE A 13 -25.29 -21.59 -28.26
C ILE A 13 -23.95 -22.31 -28.05
N ALA A 14 -23.44 -23.02 -29.07
CA ALA A 14 -22.17 -23.72 -28.98
C ALA A 14 -21.00 -22.76 -28.73
N ALA A 15 -20.96 -21.61 -29.43
CA ALA A 15 -19.95 -20.59 -29.21
C ALA A 15 -20.05 -19.99 -27.80
N TRP A 16 -21.27 -19.74 -27.31
CA TRP A 16 -21.48 -19.24 -25.95
C TRP A 16 -21.02 -20.24 -24.89
N ILE A 17 -21.37 -21.52 -25.02
CA ILE A 17 -20.92 -22.60 -24.12
C ILE A 17 -19.39 -22.69 -24.12
N ALA A 18 -18.74 -22.58 -25.29
CA ALA A 18 -17.29 -22.64 -25.38
C ALA A 18 -16.61 -21.47 -24.64
N VAL A 19 -17.16 -20.26 -24.77
CA VAL A 19 -16.66 -19.08 -24.03
C VAL A 19 -16.89 -19.23 -22.53
N ASP A 20 -18.06 -19.69 -22.11
CA ASP A 20 -18.40 -19.90 -20.71
C ASP A 20 -17.49 -20.96 -20.06
N ALA A 21 -17.28 -22.10 -20.72
CA ALA A 21 -16.39 -23.15 -20.24
C ALA A 21 -14.95 -22.64 -20.05
N ARG A 22 -14.44 -21.82 -20.99
CA ARG A 22 -13.11 -21.20 -20.86
C ARG A 22 -13.03 -20.26 -19.66
N TRP A 23 -14.09 -19.50 -19.41
CA TRP A 23 -14.19 -18.62 -18.24
C TRP A 23 -14.22 -19.41 -16.94
N GLN A 24 -15.03 -20.46 -16.86
CA GLN A 24 -15.09 -21.35 -15.69
C GLN A 24 -13.72 -21.95 -15.38
N LEU A 25 -13.01 -22.45 -16.39
CA LEU A 25 -11.65 -22.98 -16.21
C LEU A 25 -10.67 -21.93 -15.67
N SER A 26 -10.76 -20.70 -16.17
CA SER A 26 -9.92 -19.59 -15.71
C SER A 26 -10.23 -19.24 -14.24
N LEU A 27 -11.51 -19.24 -13.87
CA LEU A 27 -11.94 -19.01 -12.49
C LEU A 27 -11.45 -20.10 -11.55
N PHE A 28 -11.59 -21.38 -11.92
CA PHE A 28 -11.09 -22.48 -11.08
C PHE A 28 -9.58 -22.44 -10.90
N THR A 29 -8.83 -22.10 -11.96
CA THR A 29 -7.38 -21.93 -11.88
C THR A 29 -7.01 -20.80 -10.92
N ASN A 30 -7.63 -19.63 -11.08
CA ASN A 30 -7.39 -18.48 -10.21
C ASN A 30 -7.82 -18.74 -8.77
N LEU A 31 -8.91 -19.47 -8.57
CA LEU A 31 -9.38 -19.89 -7.25
C LEU A 31 -8.36 -20.80 -6.58
N GLN A 32 -7.82 -21.79 -7.29
CA GLN A 32 -6.79 -22.69 -6.73
C GLN A 32 -5.51 -21.92 -6.36
N LEU A 33 -5.05 -21.01 -7.22
CA LEU A 33 -3.89 -20.17 -6.94
C LEU A 33 -4.13 -19.27 -5.72
N THR A 34 -5.30 -18.62 -5.66
CA THR A 34 -5.69 -17.74 -4.55
C THR A 34 -5.86 -18.52 -3.25
N ALA A 35 -6.45 -19.71 -3.31
CA ALA A 35 -6.59 -20.61 -2.17
C ALA A 35 -5.21 -21.06 -1.67
N GLY A 36 -4.31 -21.49 -2.56
CA GLY A 36 -2.93 -21.83 -2.17
C GLY A 36 -2.20 -20.66 -1.52
N LYS A 37 -2.45 -19.43 -1.97
CA LYS A 37 -1.82 -18.22 -1.43
C LYS A 37 -2.40 -17.77 -0.09
N TYR A 38 -3.72 -17.90 0.11
CA TYR A 38 -4.42 -17.22 1.22
C TYR A 38 -5.33 -18.11 2.09
N ALA A 39 -5.70 -19.32 1.67
CA ALA A 39 -6.59 -20.17 2.46
C ALA A 39 -5.96 -20.56 3.80
N GLY A 40 -6.76 -20.61 4.86
CA GLY A 40 -6.31 -20.94 6.22
C GLY A 40 -5.50 -19.85 6.94
N LYS A 41 -5.02 -18.82 6.24
CA LYS A 41 -4.25 -17.72 6.82
C LYS A 41 -5.14 -16.70 7.53
N THR A 42 -4.63 -16.15 8.63
CA THR A 42 -5.15 -14.95 9.28
C THR A 42 -5.05 -13.74 8.34
N ILE A 43 -5.75 -12.65 8.68
CA ILE A 43 -5.71 -11.44 7.85
C ILE A 43 -4.29 -10.86 7.74
N ASP A 44 -3.53 -10.85 8.84
CA ASP A 44 -2.15 -10.35 8.86
C ASP A 44 -1.22 -11.22 8.01
N GLU A 45 -1.34 -12.54 8.12
CA GLU A 45 -0.57 -13.46 7.27
C GLU A 45 -0.91 -13.31 5.79
N LYS A 46 -2.17 -13.03 5.45
CA LYS A 46 -2.58 -12.73 4.07
C LYS A 46 -1.90 -11.46 3.57
N HIS A 47 -1.87 -10.39 4.37
CA HIS A 47 -1.19 -9.15 3.99
C HIS A 47 0.33 -9.33 3.82
N ARG A 48 0.96 -10.18 4.65
CA ARG A 48 2.41 -10.47 4.54
C ARG A 48 2.82 -11.25 3.30
N VAL A 49 1.89 -11.97 2.66
CA VAL A 49 2.15 -12.71 1.41
C VAL A 49 1.50 -12.07 0.19
N ALA A 50 0.74 -10.98 0.37
CA ALA A 50 0.12 -10.24 -0.71
C ALA A 50 1.17 -9.49 -1.55
N GLU A 51 0.77 -9.03 -2.72
CA GLU A 51 1.66 -8.27 -3.63
C GLU A 51 2.11 -6.94 -3.02
N ASP A 52 1.30 -6.39 -2.12
CA ASP A 52 1.56 -5.16 -1.38
C ASP A 52 2.17 -5.40 0.02
N ALA A 53 2.70 -6.61 0.27
CA ALA A 53 3.30 -6.98 1.56
C ALA A 53 4.35 -5.98 2.06
N ARG A 54 5.14 -5.38 1.15
CA ARG A 54 6.13 -4.36 1.50
C ARG A 54 5.48 -3.09 2.05
N ILE A 55 4.33 -2.67 1.50
CA ILE A 55 3.58 -1.51 2.00
C ILE A 55 2.97 -1.83 3.38
N TYR A 56 2.47 -3.06 3.55
CA TYR A 56 1.97 -3.53 4.84
C TYR A 56 3.07 -3.52 5.92
N GLN A 57 4.29 -3.98 5.58
CA GLN A 57 5.44 -3.92 6.49
C GLN A 57 5.79 -2.48 6.89
N VAL A 58 5.81 -1.55 5.92
CA VAL A 58 6.00 -0.11 6.22
C VAL A 58 4.94 0.40 7.21
N ALA A 59 3.67 0.04 7.01
CA ALA A 59 2.58 0.45 7.91
C ALA A 59 2.73 -0.16 9.31
N GLU A 60 3.09 -1.45 9.42
CA GLU A 60 3.37 -2.11 10.70
C GLU A 60 4.53 -1.42 11.44
N THR A 61 5.63 -1.15 10.74
CA THR A 61 6.82 -0.49 11.31
C THR A 61 6.50 0.92 11.79
N ILE A 62 5.73 1.70 11.01
CA ILE A 62 5.24 3.01 11.46
C ILE A 62 4.43 2.84 12.75
N ARG A 63 3.39 1.98 12.75
CA ARG A 63 2.47 1.83 13.89
C ARG A 63 3.21 1.44 15.19
N ARG A 64 4.18 0.54 15.11
CA ARG A 64 4.97 0.10 16.27
C ARG A 64 5.89 1.20 16.82
N GLY A 65 6.34 2.10 15.95
CA GLY A 65 7.23 3.21 16.30
C GLY A 65 6.53 4.47 16.81
N LEU A 66 5.21 4.55 16.69
CA LEU A 66 4.47 5.74 17.08
C LEU A 66 4.32 5.83 18.59
N PRO A 67 4.65 6.98 19.20
CA PRO A 67 4.37 7.19 20.61
C PRO A 67 2.87 7.32 20.87
N ASN A 68 2.48 7.09 22.12
CA ASN A 68 1.08 7.17 22.56
C ASN A 68 0.45 8.54 22.23
N GLY A 69 -0.79 8.51 21.74
CA GLY A 69 -1.57 9.72 21.43
C GLY A 69 -1.32 10.32 20.04
N VAL A 70 -0.38 9.79 19.25
CA VAL A 70 -0.22 10.22 17.85
C VAL A 70 -1.35 9.64 17.00
N THR A 71 -2.13 10.52 16.38
CA THR A 71 -3.26 10.14 15.50
C THR A 71 -3.00 10.44 14.03
N LYS A 72 -1.90 11.13 13.72
CA LYS A 72 -1.57 11.61 12.38
C LYS A 72 -0.09 11.43 12.08
N VAL A 73 0.19 10.96 10.87
CA VAL A 73 1.54 10.80 10.32
C VAL A 73 1.62 11.53 8.99
N THR A 74 2.71 12.26 8.78
CA THR A 74 3.02 12.93 7.53
C THR A 74 4.04 12.13 6.75
N LEU A 75 3.68 11.70 5.54
CA LEU A 75 4.54 10.95 4.66
C LEU A 75 5.52 11.90 3.96
N VAL A 76 6.79 11.53 3.98
CA VAL A 76 7.83 12.11 3.14
C VAL A 76 8.34 11.01 2.22
N SER A 77 7.90 11.02 0.97
CA SER A 77 8.22 9.96 0.02
C SER A 77 8.18 10.48 -1.40
N ASP A 78 9.05 9.96 -2.27
CA ASP A 78 8.93 10.20 -3.71
C ASP A 78 7.72 9.44 -4.30
N LEU A 79 7.17 8.46 -3.56
CA LEU A 79 5.95 7.73 -3.92
C LEU A 79 4.65 8.42 -3.45
N ALA A 80 4.75 9.62 -2.86
CA ALA A 80 3.61 10.37 -2.33
C ALA A 80 2.56 10.75 -3.39
N ASP A 81 2.92 10.77 -4.68
CA ASP A 81 2.01 11.01 -5.80
C ASP A 81 1.39 9.73 -6.36
N THR A 82 1.85 8.56 -5.93
CA THR A 82 1.33 7.28 -6.42
C THR A 82 0.10 6.89 -5.62
N GLU A 83 -1.08 6.96 -6.25
CA GLU A 83 -2.36 6.58 -5.61
C GLU A 83 -2.34 5.16 -5.05
N LEU A 84 -1.69 4.23 -5.75
CA LEU A 84 -1.55 2.85 -5.28
C LEU A 84 -0.81 2.77 -3.94
N PHE A 85 0.34 3.44 -3.83
CA PHE A 85 1.16 3.40 -2.62
C PHE A 85 0.45 4.11 -1.45
N VAL A 86 0.01 5.35 -1.67
CA VAL A 86 -0.63 6.17 -0.63
C VAL A 86 -1.97 5.57 -0.19
N GLY A 87 -2.77 5.09 -1.14
CA GLY A 87 -4.06 4.47 -0.85
C GLY A 87 -3.92 3.22 0.00
N LYS A 88 -2.98 2.33 -0.36
CA LYS A 88 -2.68 1.12 0.42
C LYS A 88 -2.07 1.43 1.78
N LEU A 89 -1.13 2.37 1.85
CA LEU A 89 -0.54 2.78 3.12
C LEU A 89 -1.59 3.38 4.05
N ARG A 90 -2.49 4.23 3.54
CA ARG A 90 -3.62 4.78 4.30
C ARG A 90 -4.57 3.68 4.79
N TYR A 91 -4.89 2.71 3.93
CA TYR A 91 -5.70 1.55 4.31
C TYR A 91 -5.08 0.78 5.48
N TYR A 92 -3.78 0.48 5.40
CA TYR A 92 -3.09 -0.27 6.45
C TYR A 92 -2.86 0.52 7.73
N LEU A 93 -2.70 1.84 7.64
CA LEU A 93 -2.49 2.69 8.81
C LEU A 93 -3.77 3.00 9.58
N PHE A 94 -4.96 2.86 8.97
CA PHE A 94 -6.24 3.14 9.62
C PHE A 94 -6.33 2.52 11.03
N PRO A 95 -6.76 3.27 12.07
CA PRO A 95 -7.40 4.60 12.02
C PRO A 95 -6.43 5.81 12.03
N LEU A 96 -5.11 5.61 11.91
CA LEU A 96 -4.15 6.72 11.84
C LEU A 96 -4.35 7.53 10.56
N TRP A 97 -4.36 8.85 10.69
CA TRP A 97 -4.48 9.76 9.56
C TRP A 97 -3.14 9.89 8.82
N LEU A 98 -3.16 9.73 7.49
CA LEU A 98 -1.98 9.84 6.65
C LEU A 98 -2.05 11.10 5.77
N GLN A 99 -1.13 12.04 6.01
CA GLN A 99 -0.89 13.21 5.16
C GLN A 99 0.19 12.87 4.13
N ALA A 100 -0.20 12.72 2.85
CA ALA A 100 0.73 12.28 1.80
C ALA A 100 1.72 13.36 1.34
N LYS A 101 1.35 14.64 1.46
CA LYS A 101 2.18 15.78 1.06
C LYS A 101 2.29 16.76 2.23
N PRO A 102 3.49 16.99 2.78
CA PRO A 102 3.67 18.03 3.77
C PRO A 102 3.54 19.38 3.08
N ASP A 103 2.53 20.18 3.43
CA ASP A 103 2.56 21.60 3.08
C ASP A 103 1.73 22.46 4.05
N PRO A 104 2.37 23.26 4.94
CA PRO A 104 3.74 23.11 5.47
C PRO A 104 3.87 21.94 6.47
N ILE A 105 5.10 21.55 6.82
CA ILE A 105 5.35 20.58 7.91
C ILE A 105 4.94 21.21 9.24
N ASP A 106 4.02 20.55 9.95
CA ASP A 106 3.67 20.91 11.32
C ASP A 106 4.89 20.70 12.25
N PRO A 107 5.29 21.69 13.06
CA PRO A 107 6.40 21.58 14.03
C PRO A 107 6.25 20.43 15.04
N ARG A 108 5.05 19.85 15.20
CA ARG A 108 4.80 18.68 16.05
C ARG A 108 4.48 17.42 15.25
N ALA A 109 4.71 17.44 13.93
CA ALA A 109 4.46 16.30 13.07
C ALA A 109 5.35 15.12 13.45
N VAL A 110 4.77 13.93 13.29
CA VAL A 110 5.56 12.71 13.11
C VAL A 110 5.67 12.45 11.61
N LEU A 111 6.90 12.38 11.13
CA LEU A 111 7.23 12.16 9.73
C LEU A 111 7.56 10.68 9.52
N ALA A 112 6.94 10.06 8.51
CA ALA A 112 7.34 8.76 8.00
C ALA A 112 8.07 8.97 6.67
N ILE A 113 9.38 8.72 6.66
CA ILE A 113 10.25 8.91 5.51
C ILE A 113 10.42 7.56 4.81
N VAL A 114 9.89 7.44 3.60
CA VAL A 114 9.91 6.21 2.80
C VAL A 114 10.44 6.54 1.42
N GLU A 115 11.54 5.93 0.97
CA GLU A 115 12.09 6.11 -0.39
C GLU A 115 12.05 7.58 -0.87
N SER A 116 12.73 8.46 -0.15
CA SER A 116 12.78 9.89 -0.48
C SER A 116 14.19 10.29 -0.90
N LYS A 117 14.35 10.68 -2.16
CA LYS A 117 15.60 11.27 -2.69
C LYS A 117 15.68 12.76 -2.39
N ASN A 118 14.55 13.41 -2.21
CA ASN A 118 14.44 14.84 -1.94
C ASN A 118 14.45 15.18 -0.44
N SER A 119 14.97 14.28 0.40
CA SER A 119 15.17 14.55 1.82
C SER A 119 16.48 13.94 2.33
N SER A 120 17.03 14.56 3.37
CA SER A 120 18.20 14.07 4.08
C SER A 120 17.88 14.02 5.57
N LEU A 121 18.17 12.90 6.20
CA LEU A 121 18.09 12.71 7.64
C LEU A 121 19.51 12.44 8.16
N ASP A 122 20.00 13.33 9.01
CA ASP A 122 21.15 13.09 9.86
C ASP A 122 20.66 12.67 11.25
N ALA A 123 20.58 11.36 11.46
CA ALA A 123 20.09 10.78 12.71
C ALA A 123 21.04 11.07 13.89
N ALA A 124 22.34 11.23 13.65
CA ALA A 124 23.32 11.50 14.69
C ALA A 124 23.25 12.96 15.16
N ALA A 125 23.07 13.90 14.23
CA ALA A 125 22.87 15.31 14.56
C ALA A 125 21.42 15.65 14.96
N GLY A 126 20.47 14.73 14.79
CA GLY A 126 19.05 14.98 15.03
C GLY A 126 18.46 16.02 14.08
N LYS A 127 18.91 16.03 12.82
CA LYS A 127 18.52 17.03 11.82
C LYS A 127 17.86 16.38 10.61
N PHE A 128 16.72 16.93 10.21
CA PHE A 128 16.03 16.54 9.00
C PHE A 128 15.89 17.74 8.06
N LYS A 129 16.12 17.52 6.76
CA LYS A 129 16.01 18.57 5.76
C LYS A 129 15.32 18.04 4.51
N LEU A 130 14.33 18.78 4.03
CA LEU A 130 13.78 18.63 2.68
C LEU A 130 14.65 19.39 1.67
N ALA A 131 14.69 18.92 0.42
CA ALA A 131 15.51 19.51 -0.65
C ALA A 131 15.31 21.03 -0.77
N GLN A 132 14.08 21.52 -0.58
CA GLN A 132 13.72 22.94 -0.67
C GLN A 132 13.08 23.46 0.63
N GLY A 133 13.67 23.13 1.80
CA GLY A 133 13.13 23.57 3.08
C GLY A 133 14.20 23.90 4.14
N PRO A 134 13.77 24.47 5.28
CA PRO A 134 14.64 24.67 6.42
C PRO A 134 15.10 23.32 7.00
N SER A 135 16.21 23.33 7.72
CA SER A 135 16.63 22.19 8.54
C SER A 135 15.78 22.18 9.81
N LEU A 136 15.15 21.05 10.10
CA LEU A 136 14.29 20.82 11.26
C LEU A 136 15.04 19.98 12.30
N ASP A 137 14.89 20.32 13.57
CA ASP A 137 15.29 19.46 14.67
C ASP A 137 14.32 18.30 14.79
N VAL A 138 14.85 17.08 14.81
CA VAL A 138 14.06 15.87 14.87
C VAL A 138 14.63 14.85 15.86
N GLU A 139 13.72 14.07 16.42
CA GLU A 139 14.02 12.88 17.19
C GLU A 139 13.69 11.64 16.36
N THR A 140 14.67 10.74 16.20
CA THR A 140 14.43 9.45 15.55
C THR A 140 13.65 8.54 16.47
N LEU A 141 12.46 8.12 16.02
CA LEU A 141 11.60 7.16 16.70
C LEU A 141 11.83 5.75 16.18
N VAL A 142 12.05 5.62 14.86
CA VAL A 142 12.37 4.36 14.19
C VAL A 142 13.42 4.58 13.13
N ASP A 143 14.42 3.71 13.10
CA ASP A 143 15.42 3.61 12.05
C ASP A 143 15.36 2.21 11.41
N ASP A 144 14.49 2.06 10.41
CA ASP A 144 14.31 0.82 9.65
C ASP A 144 14.66 1.05 8.17
N PRO A 145 15.28 0.08 7.46
CA PRO A 145 15.64 0.22 6.05
C PRO A 145 14.46 0.56 5.12
N LEU A 146 13.24 0.15 5.47
CA LEU A 146 12.04 0.41 4.68
C LEU A 146 11.42 1.78 4.99
N VAL A 147 11.50 2.22 6.24
CA VAL A 147 10.90 3.46 6.71
C VAL A 147 11.63 4.01 7.91
N ARG A 148 11.92 5.31 7.88
CA ARG A 148 12.44 6.04 9.04
C ARG A 148 11.33 6.91 9.60
N VAL A 149 11.07 6.79 10.90
CA VAL A 149 10.03 7.57 11.58
C VAL A 149 10.72 8.56 12.50
N VAL A 150 10.41 9.83 12.34
CA VAL A 150 11.00 10.91 13.13
C VAL A 150 9.92 11.85 13.66
N ARG A 151 10.17 12.49 14.79
CA ARG A 151 9.30 13.52 15.37
C ARG A 151 9.99 14.87 15.30
N VAL A 152 9.30 15.89 14.82
CA VAL A 152 9.80 17.27 14.81
C VAL A 152 9.77 17.86 16.24
N ARG A 153 10.81 18.62 16.59
CA ARG A 153 10.98 19.30 17.89
C ARG A 153 10.87 20.82 17.77
#